data_AF-A0A9D6HVK9-F1
#
_entry.id   AF-A0A9D6HVK9-F1
#
_cell.length_a   1.000
_cell.length_b   1.000
_cell.length_c   1.000
_cell.angle_alpha   90.00
_cell.angle_beta   90.00
_cell.angle_gamma   90.00
#
_symmetry.space_group_name_H-M   'P 1'
#
loop_
_entity.id
_entity.type
_entity.pdbx_description
1 polymer ?
#
loop_
_entity_poly.entity_id
_entity_poly.type
_entity_poly.pdbx_seq_one_letter_code
_entity_poly.pdbx_strand_id
1 'polypeptide(L)'
;MLLEITGCASQELYEEIIPRLKERKFSEIGHWADPESDGEYMGWDFEYQGAKPLSVEELYQLVQELLTIPVESALIPAYEFKLIKDKASAKG
;
A
#
# COMPACT_ATOMS: atom_id res chain seq x y z
N MET A 1 11.07 8.32 -9.66
CA MET A 1 9.97 8.58 -8.73
C MET A 1 9.41 7.24 -8.36
N LEU A 2 9.71 6.79 -7.14
CA LEU A 2 9.17 5.58 -6.55
C LEU A 2 7.96 6.01 -5.72
N LEU A 3 6.89 5.24 -5.79
CA LEU A 3 5.70 5.46 -4.97
C LEU A 3 5.69 4.38 -3.91
N GLU A 4 5.67 4.80 -2.66
CA GLU A 4 5.46 3.93 -1.52
C GLU A 4 4.02 4.04 -1.02
N ILE A 5 3.40 2.90 -0.76
CA ILE A 5 2.10 2.80 -0.13
C ILE A 5 2.29 2.09 1.20
N THR A 6 2.07 2.80 2.29
CA THR A 6 1.95 2.21 3.62
C THR A 6 0.47 2.07 3.93
N GLY A 7 0.01 0.86 4.20
CA GLY A 7 -1.37 0.62 4.60
C GLY A 7 -1.45 -0.10 5.94
N CYS A 8 -2.51 0.18 6.69
CA CYS A 8 -2.87 -0.55 7.90
C CYS A 8 -4.35 -0.94 7.84
N ALA A 9 -4.62 -2.24 7.80
CA ALA A 9 -5.99 -2.77 7.87
C ALA A 9 -6.01 -4.26 8.26
N SER A 10 -7.20 -4.86 8.21
CA SER A 10 -7.39 -6.30 8.46
C SER A 10 -6.68 -7.17 7.43
N GLN A 11 -6.40 -8.42 7.82
CA GLN A 11 -5.86 -9.45 6.92
C GLN A 11 -6.73 -9.64 5.66
N GLU A 12 -8.05 -9.67 5.81
CA GLU A 12 -8.98 -9.82 4.68
C GLU A 12 -8.80 -8.70 3.64
N LEU A 13 -8.63 -7.45 4.10
CA LEU A 13 -8.40 -6.33 3.21
C LEU A 13 -7.01 -6.38 2.56
N TYR A 14 -5.99 -6.84 3.29
CA TYR A 14 -4.66 -7.10 2.74
C TYR A 14 -4.74 -8.11 1.59
N GLU A 15 -5.41 -9.25 1.78
CA GLU A 15 -5.58 -10.29 0.75
C GLU A 15 -6.31 -9.78 -0.50
N GLU A 16 -7.23 -8.84 -0.33
CA GLU A 16 -7.93 -8.16 -1.44
C GLU A 16 -7.05 -7.13 -2.18
N ILE A 17 -6.16 -6.42 -1.47
CA ILE A 17 -5.37 -5.32 -2.03
C ILE A 17 -4.11 -5.81 -2.75
N ILE A 18 -3.41 -6.80 -2.20
CA ILE A 18 -2.14 -7.28 -2.76
C ILE A 18 -2.25 -7.64 -4.25
N PRO A 19 -3.26 -8.40 -4.73
CA PRO A 19 -3.33 -8.79 -6.13
C PRO A 19 -3.46 -7.57 -7.04
N ARG A 20 -4.31 -6.59 -6.65
CA ARG A 20 -4.52 -5.33 -7.38
C ARG A 20 -3.24 -4.49 -7.46
N LEU A 21 -2.48 -4.44 -6.36
CA LEU A 21 -1.19 -3.76 -6.32
C LEU A 21 -0.14 -4.48 -7.18
N LYS A 22 -0.06 -5.82 -7.13
CA LYS A 22 0.87 -6.61 -7.94
C LYS A 22 0.61 -6.47 -9.45
N GLU A 23 -0.65 -6.46 -9.88
CA GLU A 23 -1.03 -6.22 -11.28
C GLU A 23 -0.50 -4.86 -11.79
N ARG A 24 -0.47 -3.86 -10.91
CA ARG A 24 0.06 -2.52 -11.17
C ARG A 24 1.55 -2.36 -10.90
N LYS A 25 2.29 -3.47 -10.84
CA LYS A 25 3.75 -3.50 -10.65
C LYS A 25 4.23 -3.00 -9.28
N PHE A 26 3.37 -2.99 -8.26
CA PHE A 26 3.85 -2.82 -6.90
C PHE A 26 4.39 -4.15 -6.36
N SER A 27 5.47 -4.06 -5.60
CA SER A 27 6.02 -5.17 -4.83
C SER A 27 5.98 -4.81 -3.37
N GLU A 28 5.59 -5.76 -2.52
CA GLU A 28 5.76 -5.62 -1.08
C GLU A 28 7.27 -5.56 -0.78
N ILE A 29 7.66 -4.60 0.06
CA ILE A 29 9.04 -4.39 0.51
C ILE A 29 9.19 -4.52 2.02
N GLY A 30 8.08 -4.50 2.75
CA GLY A 30 8.05 -4.66 4.19
C GLY A 30 6.64 -4.93 4.70
N HIS A 31 6.58 -5.54 5.87
CA HIS A 31 5.39 -5.63 6.69
C HIS A 31 5.80 -5.30 8.12
N TRP A 32 4.96 -4.55 8.81
CA TRP A 32 5.14 -4.23 10.22
C TRP A 32 3.77 -4.35 10.89
N ALA A 33 3.55 -5.49 11.54
CA ALA A 33 2.55 -5.65 12.56
C ALA A 33 2.91 -6.88 13.37
N ASP A 34 2.72 -6.78 14.68
CA ASP A 34 2.81 -7.91 15.58
C ASP A 34 1.37 -8.37 15.88
N PRO A 35 0.93 -9.52 15.34
CA PRO A 35 -0.42 -10.04 15.55
C PRO A 35 -0.79 -10.22 17.03
N GLU A 36 0.20 -10.38 17.91
CA GLU A 36 -0.03 -10.54 19.35
C GLU A 36 -0.28 -9.21 20.07
N SER A 37 0.27 -8.09 19.58
CA SER A 37 0.21 -6.80 20.27
C SER A 37 -0.65 -5.75 19.57
N ASP A 38 -0.79 -5.82 18.24
CA ASP A 38 -1.57 -4.87 17.43
C ASP A 38 -2.99 -5.39 17.07
N GLY A 39 -3.31 -6.64 17.39
CA GLY A 39 -4.58 -7.29 17.05
C GLY A 39 -4.63 -7.83 15.62
N GLU A 40 -5.81 -7.92 14.99
CA GLU A 40 -5.99 -8.35 13.59
C GLU A 40 -5.48 -7.33 12.55
N TYR A 41 -4.70 -6.32 12.97
CA TYR A 41 -4.15 -5.29 12.11
C TYR A 41 -2.82 -5.75 11.52
N MET A 42 -2.66 -5.50 10.23
CA MET A 42 -1.40 -5.69 9.52
C MET A 42 -0.96 -4.37 8.91
N GLY A 43 0.29 -3.98 9.12
CA GLY A 43 0.95 -2.89 8.41
C GLY A 43 1.77 -3.44 7.26
N TRP A 44 1.71 -2.80 6.10
CA TRP A 44 2.44 -3.20 4.90
C TRP A 44 3.00 -2.01 4.15
N ASP A 45 4.14 -2.22 3.50
CA ASP A 45 4.81 -1.24 2.65
C ASP A 45 5.01 -1.81 1.24
N PHE A 46 4.52 -1.09 0.23
CA PHE A 46 4.64 -1.45 -1.19
C PHE A 46 5.44 -0.42 -1.98
N GLU A 47 6.38 -0.87 -2.80
CA GLU A 47 7.14 -0.02 -3.75
C GLU A 47 6.70 -0.30 -5.19
N TYR A 48 6.39 0.76 -5.94
CA TYR A 48 6.14 0.66 -7.38
C TYR A 48 7.43 0.35 -8.18
N GLN A 49 7.41 -0.75 -8.94
CA GLN A 49 8.51 -1.29 -9.76
C GLN A 49 8.34 -1.06 -11.26
N GLY A 50 7.38 -0.25 -11.70
CA GLY A 50 7.13 -0.05 -13.13
C GLY A 50 8.27 0.69 -13.84
N ALA A 51 8.53 0.32 -15.10
CA ALA A 51 9.61 0.90 -15.90
C ALA A 51 9.43 2.40 -16.20
N LYS A 52 8.19 2.90 -16.18
CA LYS A 52 7.85 4.32 -16.31
C LYS A 52 7.22 4.81 -15.01
N PRO A 53 7.52 6.05 -14.56
CA PRO A 53 6.85 6.64 -13.41
C PRO A 53 5.33 6.66 -13.60
N LEU A 54 4.58 6.42 -12.52
CA LEU A 54 3.15 6.70 -12.47
C LEU A 54 2.90 8.21 -12.63
N SER A 55 1.93 8.55 -13.46
CA SER A 55 1.37 9.88 -13.52
C SER A 55 0.52 10.18 -12.27
N VAL A 56 0.27 11.47 -12.03
CA VAL A 56 -0.61 11.91 -10.94
C VAL A 56 -2.04 11.38 -11.10
N GLU A 57 -2.51 11.26 -12.34
CA GLU A 57 -3.84 10.73 -12.65
C GLU A 57 -3.94 9.23 -12.32
N GLU A 58 -2.93 8.44 -12.71
CA GLU A 58 -2.88 7.02 -12.37
C GLU A 58 -2.80 6.79 -10.85
N LEU A 59 -2.03 7.62 -10.14
CA LEU A 59 -2.00 7.60 -8.68
C LEU A 59 -3.38 7.92 -8.08
N TYR A 60 -4.05 8.96 -8.59
CA TYR A 60 -5.37 9.34 -8.09
C TYR A 60 -6.41 8.22 -8.31
N GLN A 61 -6.41 7.59 -9.48
CA GLN A 61 -7.29 6.46 -9.77
C GLN A 61 -7.02 5.27 -8.84
N LEU A 62 -5.75 4.97 -8.56
CA LEU A 62 -5.37 3.92 -7.61
C LEU A 62 -5.91 4.21 -6.20
N VAL A 63 -5.74 5.44 -5.71
CA VAL A 63 -6.24 5.84 -4.39
C VAL A 63 -7.77 5.70 -4.33
N GLN A 64 -8.49 6.16 -5.35
CA GLN A 64 -9.94 6.03 -5.40
C GLN A 64 -10.38 4.57 -5.38
N GLU A 65 -9.73 3.70 -6.16
CA GLU A 65 -10.05 2.28 -6.18
C GLU A 65 -9.83 1.63 -4.80
N LEU A 66 -8.68 1.85 -4.17
CA LEU A 66 -8.38 1.28 -2.84
C LEU A 66 -9.39 1.71 -1.77
N LEU A 67 -9.89 2.95 -1.86
CA LEU A 67 -10.92 3.47 -0.94
C LEU A 67 -12.32 2.90 -1.22
N THR A 68 -12.56 2.35 -2.41
CA THR A 68 -13.86 1.73 -2.77
C THR A 68 -13.95 0.24 -2.42
N ILE A 69 -12.85 -0.39 -2.00
CA ILE A 69 -12.87 -1.79 -1.59
C ILE A 69 -13.74 -1.90 -0.33
N PRO A 70 -14.83 -2.68 -0.36
CA PRO A 70 -15.71 -2.81 0.79
C PRO A 70 -14.93 -3.46 1.94
N VAL A 71 -14.96 -2.81 3.10
CA VAL A 71 -14.34 -3.31 4.31
C VAL A 71 -15.47 -3.73 5.24
N GLU A 72 -15.61 -5.03 5.49
CA GLU A 72 -16.56 -5.54 6.50
C GLU A 72 -16.05 -5.31 7.94
N SER A 73 -14.82 -4.80 8.10
CA SER A 73 -14.24 -4.43 9.39
C SER A 73 -14.86 -3.15 9.96
N ALA A 74 -15.02 -3.12 11.28
CA ALA A 74 -15.51 -1.97 12.06
C ALA A 74 -14.59 -0.74 12.00
N LEU A 75 -13.41 -0.86 11.39
CA LEU A 75 -12.39 0.18 11.35
C LEU A 75 -12.00 0.52 9.90
N ILE A 76 -11.93 1.82 9.65
CA ILE A 76 -11.66 2.40 8.33
C ILE A 76 -10.18 2.17 8.01
N PRO A 77 -9.84 1.63 6.83
CA PRO A 77 -8.44 1.42 6.45
C PRO A 77 -7.70 2.74 6.36
N ALA A 78 -6.46 2.75 6.85
CA ALA A 78 -5.57 3.90 6.75
C ALA A 78 -4.52 3.63 5.68
N TYR A 79 -4.39 4.55 4.71
CA TYR A 79 -3.36 4.50 3.68
C TYR A 79 -2.54 5.80 3.69
N GLU A 80 -1.23 5.66 3.60
CA GLU A 80 -0.29 6.75 3.38
C GLU A 80 0.43 6.51 2.03
N PHE A 81 0.50 7.55 1.19
CA PHE A 81 1.14 7.52 -0.12
C PHE A 81 2.34 8.48 -0.12
N LYS A 82 3.55 7.94 -0.29
CA LYS A 82 4.81 8.72 -0.30
C LYS A 82 5.43 8.73 -1.69
N LEU A 83 5.71 9.93 -2.21
CA LEU A 83 6.46 10.12 -3.44
C LEU A 83 7.95 10.20 -3.11
N ILE A 84 8.70 9.15 -3.40
CA ILE A 84 10.14 9.09 -3.22
C ILE A 84 10.84 9.52 -4.50
N LYS A 85 11.57 10.65 -4.42
CA LYS A 85 12.31 11.20 -5.56
C LYS A 85 13.56 10.38 -5.90
N ASP A 86 14.21 9.74 -4.91
CA ASP A 86 15.46 9.00 -5.09
C ASP A 86 15.53 7.71 -4.26
N LYS A 87 15.98 6.62 -4.90
CA LYS A 87 16.22 5.31 -4.28
C LYS A 87 17.38 5.32 -3.27
N ALA A 88 18.19 6.39 -3.27
CA ALA A 88 19.33 6.57 -2.39
C ALA A 88 18.97 7.04 -0.96
N SER A 89 17.72 7.46 -0.72
CA SER A 89 17.29 7.99 0.57
C SER A 89 16.38 7.06 1.38
N ALA A 90 16.01 5.88 0.85
CA ALA A 90 15.09 4.92 1.49
C ALA A 90 15.78 3.96 2.48
N LYS A 91 17.04 4.23 2.85
CA LYS A 91 17.74 3.55 3.96
C LYS A 91 18.36 4.61 4.86
N GLY A 92 17.57 5.13 5.79
CA GLY A 92 18.00 6.02 6.87
C GLY A 92 17.34 5.60 8.16
#